data_AF-A0AAR2KVN6-F1
#
_entry.id   AF-A0AAR2KVN6-F1
#
_cell.length_a   1.000
_cell.length_b   1.000
_cell.length_c   1.000
_cell.angle_alpha   90.00
_cell.angle_beta   90.00
_cell.angle_gamma   90.00
#
_symmetry.space_group_name_H-M   'P 1'
#
loop_
_entity.id
_entity.type
_entity.pdbx_description
1 polymer ?
#
loop_
_entity_poly.entity_id
_entity_poly.type
_entity_poly.pdbx_seq_one_letter_code
_entity_poly.pdbx_strand_id
1 'polypeptide(L)'
;MKNGVCSRQGKLRLQKWYTATAERDKKKMVRELMQVVLARKPKMCSFLEWRDLKIVYKRYASLYFCCAVEEQDNELITLEVIHRFVELLDKYFGSVCELDIIFNFEKAYFILDEFLMGGEIQDTSKKGVLKAIEQADLLQEEDESPRSVLEEMGLA
;
A
#
# COMPACT_ATOMS: atom_id res chain seq x y z
N MET A 1 -0.94 -12.55 -1.95
CA MET A 1 -1.54 -11.29 -2.54
C MET A 1 -0.66 -10.72 -3.65
N LYS A 2 -1.08 -10.76 -4.93
CA LYS A 2 -0.17 -10.44 -6.05
C LYS A 2 -0.04 -8.94 -6.38
N ASN A 3 -1.08 -8.13 -6.19
CA ASN A 3 -1.03 -6.70 -6.55
C ASN A 3 -1.94 -5.85 -5.64
N GLY A 4 -1.47 -4.67 -5.22
CA GLY A 4 -2.21 -3.70 -4.41
C GLY A 4 -2.41 -2.37 -5.13
N VAL A 5 -3.64 -1.87 -5.18
CA VAL A 5 -4.01 -0.61 -5.85
C VAL A 5 -4.81 0.25 -4.87
N CYS A 6 -4.32 1.43 -4.53
CA CYS A 6 -5.03 2.44 -3.75
C CYS A 6 -5.47 3.61 -4.64
N SER A 7 -6.76 3.95 -4.63
CA SER A 7 -7.31 5.02 -5.46
C SER A 7 -8.48 5.77 -4.81
N ARG A 8 -8.64 7.07 -5.13
CA ARG A 8 -9.89 7.82 -4.96
C ARG A 8 -10.31 8.42 -6.30
N GLN A 9 -11.62 8.37 -6.61
CA GLN A 9 -12.23 9.08 -7.75
C GLN A 9 -11.51 8.86 -9.10
N GLY A 10 -10.96 7.67 -9.34
CA GLY A 10 -10.27 7.39 -10.60
C GLY A 10 -8.81 7.87 -10.65
N LYS A 11 -8.28 8.46 -9.57
CA LYS A 11 -6.86 8.82 -9.43
C LYS A 11 -6.13 7.82 -8.55
N LEU A 12 -5.03 7.29 -9.06
CA LEU A 12 -4.18 6.33 -8.37
C LEU A 12 -3.32 7.08 -7.33
N ARG A 13 -3.29 6.57 -6.10
CA ARG A 13 -2.45 7.10 -5.01
C ARG A 13 -1.24 6.22 -4.74
N LEU A 14 -1.44 4.90 -4.78
CA LEU A 14 -0.39 3.91 -4.56
C LEU A 14 -0.65 2.70 -5.47
N GLN A 15 0.41 2.15 -6.08
CA GLN A 15 0.36 0.87 -6.79
C GLN A 15 1.57 0.01 -6.44
N LYS A 16 1.34 -1.22 -5.98
CA LYS A 16 2.39 -2.21 -5.75
C LYS A 16 2.11 -3.45 -6.57
N TRP A 17 3.10 -3.88 -7.34
CA TRP A 17 3.04 -5.05 -8.19
C TRP A 17 4.04 -6.08 -7.68
N TYR A 18 3.58 -7.22 -7.18
CA TYR A 18 4.45 -8.31 -6.71
C TYR A 18 4.72 -9.34 -7.82
N THR A 19 4.01 -9.26 -8.94
CA THR A 19 4.30 -10.06 -10.14
C THR A 19 4.93 -9.23 -11.24
N ALA A 20 5.89 -9.82 -11.96
CA ALA A 20 6.42 -9.22 -13.17
C ALA A 20 5.29 -9.07 -14.22
N THR A 21 4.99 -7.84 -14.60
CA THR A 21 3.93 -7.52 -15.54
C THR A 21 4.37 -6.35 -16.40
N ALA A 22 4.06 -6.38 -17.70
CA ALA A 22 4.42 -5.29 -18.60
C ALA A 22 3.68 -4.00 -18.24
N GLU A 23 4.35 -2.86 -18.38
CA GLU A 23 3.80 -1.55 -17.99
C GLU A 23 2.51 -1.19 -18.75
N ARG A 24 2.40 -1.63 -20.00
CA ARG A 24 1.18 -1.51 -20.82
C ARG A 24 0.00 -2.23 -20.17
N ASP A 25 0.23 -3.44 -19.68
CA ASP A 25 -0.80 -4.26 -19.07
C ASP A 25 -1.17 -3.73 -17.69
N LYS A 26 -0.19 -3.30 -16.89
CA LYS A 26 -0.44 -2.62 -15.60
C LYS A 26 -1.41 -1.45 -15.76
N LYS A 27 -1.16 -0.56 -16.71
CA LYS A 27 -2.04 0.59 -17.00
C LYS A 27 -3.44 0.19 -17.51
N LYS A 28 -3.55 -0.92 -18.23
CA LYS A 28 -4.84 -1.46 -18.68
C LYS A 28 -5.62 -2.03 -17.49
N MET A 29 -4.98 -2.87 -16.68
CA MET A 29 -5.56 -3.51 -15.51
C MET A 29 -6.04 -2.48 -14.49
N VAL A 30 -5.24 -1.47 -14.16
CA VAL A 30 -5.61 -0.40 -13.22
C VAL A 30 -6.87 0.34 -13.68
N ARG A 31 -6.95 0.72 -14.96
CA ARG A 31 -8.13 1.40 -15.51
C ARG A 31 -9.39 0.53 -15.43
N GLU A 32 -9.29 -0.73 -15.85
CA GLU A 32 -10.41 -1.67 -15.79
C GLU A 32 -10.88 -1.92 -14.36
N LEU A 33 -9.94 -2.18 -13.44
CA LEU A 33 -10.22 -2.43 -12.03
C LEU A 33 -10.94 -1.24 -11.39
N MET A 34 -10.44 -0.02 -11.64
CA MET A 34 -11.01 1.20 -11.09
C MET A 34 -12.41 1.46 -11.64
N GLN A 35 -12.65 1.20 -12.93
CA GLN A 35 -13.99 1.33 -13.51
C GLN A 35 -14.97 0.35 -12.86
N VAL A 36 -14.57 -0.91 -12.67
CA VAL A 36 -15.42 -1.95 -12.05
C VAL A 36 -15.71 -1.62 -10.59
N VAL A 37 -14.70 -1.25 -9.80
CA VAL A 37 -14.87 -0.98 -8.35
C VAL A 37 -15.69 0.28 -8.11
N LEU A 38 -15.46 1.36 -8.88
CA LEU A 38 -16.17 2.62 -8.71
C LEU A 38 -17.64 2.56 -9.16
N ALA A 39 -17.99 1.64 -10.06
CA ALA A 39 -19.37 1.44 -10.50
C ALA A 39 -20.24 0.69 -9.46
N ARG A 40 -19.65 0.11 -8.40
CA ARG A 40 -20.36 -0.70 -7.41
C ARG A 40 -21.06 0.14 -6.35
N LYS A 41 -22.23 -0.32 -5.92
CA LYS A 41 -23.02 0.32 -4.84
C LYS A 41 -22.41 0.01 -3.47
N PRO A 42 -22.53 0.91 -2.46
CA PRO A 42 -21.89 0.75 -1.15
C PRO A 42 -22.25 -0.52 -0.36
N LYS A 43 -23.41 -1.14 -0.60
CA LYS A 43 -23.86 -2.36 0.09
C LYS A 43 -23.47 -3.65 -0.63
N MET A 44 -22.75 -3.57 -1.74
CA MET A 44 -22.30 -4.77 -2.47
C MET A 44 -21.15 -5.46 -1.74
N CYS A 45 -20.95 -6.74 -2.06
CA CYS A 45 -19.86 -7.52 -1.51
C CYS A 45 -18.50 -6.87 -1.81
N SER A 46 -17.59 -6.93 -0.83
CA SER A 46 -16.19 -6.51 -0.92
C SER A 46 -15.34 -7.41 -1.82
N PHE A 47 -15.90 -8.52 -2.31
CA PHE A 47 -15.24 -9.47 -3.19
C PHE A 47 -15.92 -9.44 -4.56
N LEU A 48 -15.10 -9.56 -5.60
CA LEU A 48 -15.57 -9.70 -6.97
C LEU A 48 -14.59 -10.57 -7.76
N GLU A 49 -15.13 -11.40 -8.63
CA GLU A 49 -14.35 -12.15 -9.61
C GLU A 49 -14.01 -11.21 -10.78
N TRP A 50 -12.75 -11.23 -11.20
CA TRP A 50 -12.27 -10.43 -12.32
C TRP A 50 -11.19 -11.21 -13.06
N ARG A 51 -11.54 -11.68 -14.26
CA ARG A 51 -10.71 -12.63 -15.02
C ARG A 51 -10.42 -13.88 -14.14
N ASP A 52 -9.19 -14.38 -14.17
CA ASP A 52 -8.74 -15.53 -13.39
C ASP A 52 -8.27 -15.13 -11.97
N LEU A 53 -8.69 -13.97 -11.47
CA LEU A 53 -8.31 -13.44 -10.16
C LEU A 53 -9.55 -13.02 -9.36
N LYS A 54 -9.38 -12.96 -8.05
CA LYS A 54 -10.35 -12.39 -7.12
C LYS A 54 -9.87 -11.02 -6.68
N ILE A 55 -10.75 -10.02 -6.74
CA ILE A 55 -10.45 -8.68 -6.25
C ILE A 55 -11.15 -8.50 -4.91
N VAL A 56 -10.35 -8.16 -3.92
CA VAL A 56 -10.80 -7.78 -2.58
C VAL A 56 -10.65 -6.28 -2.44
N TYR A 57 -11.73 -5.58 -2.13
CA TYR A 57 -11.67 -4.13 -1.96
C TYR A 57 -12.44 -3.64 -0.75
N LYS A 58 -11.95 -2.54 -0.18
CA LYS A 58 -12.59 -1.82 0.92
C LYS A 58 -12.44 -0.32 0.74
N ARG A 59 -13.52 0.40 1.03
CA ARG A 59 -13.53 1.86 1.04
C ARG A 59 -13.33 2.36 2.47
N TYR A 60 -12.31 3.20 2.68
CA TYR A 60 -12.06 3.96 3.92
C TYR A 60 -12.18 5.45 3.62
N ALA A 61 -13.15 6.12 4.24
CA ALA A 61 -13.52 7.50 3.92
C ALA A 61 -13.69 7.72 2.40
N SER A 62 -12.76 8.41 1.75
CA SER A 62 -12.78 8.66 0.31
C SER A 62 -11.87 7.76 -0.52
N LEU A 63 -11.01 6.96 0.13
CA LEU A 63 -10.05 6.07 -0.52
C LEU A 63 -10.62 4.66 -0.70
N TYR A 64 -10.31 4.06 -1.84
CA TYR A 64 -10.52 2.66 -2.15
C TYR A 64 -9.19 1.94 -2.11
N PHE A 65 -9.12 0.89 -1.31
CA PHE A 65 -8.01 -0.04 -1.26
C PHE A 65 -8.45 -1.32 -1.94
N CYS A 66 -7.68 -1.78 -2.91
CA CYS A 66 -7.98 -2.95 -3.73
C CYS A 66 -6.77 -3.88 -3.78
N CYS A 67 -7.02 -5.17 -3.65
CA CYS A 67 -6.02 -6.22 -3.75
C CYS A 67 -6.49 -7.25 -4.77
N ALA A 68 -5.59 -7.66 -5.67
CA ALA A 68 -5.83 -8.80 -6.56
C ALA A 68 -5.14 -10.04 -5.99
N VAL A 69 -5.93 -11.09 -5.78
CA VAL A 69 -5.51 -12.36 -5.16
C VAL A 69 -5.91 -13.55 -6.03
N GLU A 70 -5.27 -14.69 -5.83
CA GLU A 70 -5.53 -15.91 -6.60
C GLU A 70 -6.81 -16.60 -6.15
N GLU A 71 -7.32 -17.53 -6.95
CA GLU A 71 -8.57 -18.25 -6.66
C GLU A 71 -8.50 -19.05 -5.35
N GLN A 72 -7.34 -19.59 -5.00
CA GLN A 72 -7.09 -20.33 -3.76
C GLN A 72 -6.93 -19.44 -2.52
N ASP A 73 -6.71 -18.13 -2.69
CA ASP A 73 -6.45 -17.22 -1.57
C ASP A 73 -7.73 -16.91 -0.79
N ASN A 74 -7.57 -16.71 0.52
CA ASN A 74 -8.69 -16.36 1.40
C ASN A 74 -8.98 -14.85 1.33
N GLU A 75 -10.20 -14.51 0.92
CA GLU A 75 -10.63 -13.14 0.72
C GLU A 75 -10.79 -12.38 2.05
N LEU A 76 -11.21 -13.05 3.12
CA LEU A 76 -11.36 -12.45 4.44
C LEU A 76 -10.00 -12.10 5.03
N ILE A 77 -9.02 -12.98 4.90
CA ILE A 77 -7.63 -12.69 5.33
C ILE A 77 -7.10 -11.49 4.55
N THR A 78 -7.31 -11.46 3.23
CA THR A 78 -6.90 -10.32 2.39
C THR A 78 -7.59 -9.02 2.82
N LEU A 79 -8.87 -9.08 3.19
CA LEU A 79 -9.60 -7.92 3.70
C LEU A 79 -9.01 -7.40 5.03
N GLU A 80 -8.60 -8.32 5.90
CA GLU A 80 -7.87 -8.00 7.13
C GLU A 80 -6.48 -7.42 6.85
N VAL A 81 -5.77 -7.88 5.81
CA VAL A 81 -4.51 -7.26 5.37
C VAL A 81 -4.71 -5.80 4.98
N ILE A 82 -5.77 -5.51 4.20
CA ILE A 82 -6.12 -4.12 3.86
C ILE A 82 -6.39 -3.31 5.14
N HIS A 83 -7.20 -3.86 6.06
CA HIS A 83 -7.52 -3.16 7.31
C HIS A 83 -6.26 -2.88 8.14
N ARG A 84 -5.40 -3.88 8.29
CA ARG A 84 -4.14 -3.78 8.99
C ARG A 84 -3.23 -2.71 8.40
N PHE A 85 -3.12 -2.63 7.08
CA PHE A 85 -2.34 -1.59 6.42
C PHE A 85 -2.88 -0.18 6.72
N VAL A 86 -4.21 -0.01 6.70
CA VAL A 86 -4.83 1.28 7.08
C VAL A 86 -4.57 1.62 8.55
N GLU A 87 -4.60 0.65 9.47
CA GLU A 87 -4.23 0.89 10.87
C GLU A 87 -2.76 1.30 11.05
N LEU A 88 -1.85 0.72 10.26
CA LEU A 88 -0.43 1.08 10.27
C LEU A 88 -0.23 2.52 9.78
N LEU A 89 -0.88 2.88 8.68
CA LEU A 89 -0.89 4.26 8.17
C LEU A 89 -1.45 5.23 9.20
N ASP A 90 -2.59 4.91 9.81
CA ASP A 90 -3.25 5.76 10.81
C ASP A 90 -2.36 6.00 12.03
N LYS A 91 -1.67 4.95 12.48
CA LYS A 91 -0.78 5.03 13.64
C LYS A 91 0.52 5.78 13.33
N TYR A 92 1.05 5.64 12.12
CA TYR A 92 2.26 6.36 11.69
C TYR A 92 1.99 7.85 11.48
N PHE A 93 0.92 8.22 10.76
CA PHE A 93 0.61 9.62 10.45
C PHE A 93 -0.15 10.35 11.56
N GLY A 94 -0.78 9.63 12.50
CA GLY A 94 -1.53 10.21 13.61
C GLY A 94 -2.86 10.82 13.17
N SER A 95 -3.85 9.96 12.84
CA SER A 95 -5.12 10.31 12.18
C SER A 95 -4.96 10.51 10.66
N VAL A 96 -4.66 9.43 9.95
CA VAL A 96 -4.30 9.49 8.53
C VAL A 96 -5.43 10.05 7.67
N CYS A 97 -5.08 10.97 6.78
CA CYS A 97 -5.94 11.44 5.71
C CYS A 97 -5.33 11.15 4.33
N GLU A 98 -6.10 11.34 3.28
CA GLU A 98 -5.61 11.12 1.92
C GLU A 98 -4.46 12.06 1.54
N LEU A 99 -4.45 13.30 2.05
CA LEU A 99 -3.38 14.24 1.74
C LEU A 99 -2.04 13.72 2.28
N ASP A 100 -2.03 13.09 3.45
CA ASP A 100 -0.80 12.52 4.02
C ASP A 100 -0.19 11.46 3.09
N ILE A 101 -1.04 10.61 2.50
CA ILE A 101 -0.61 9.59 1.53
C ILE A 101 -0.15 10.23 0.21
N ILE A 102 -0.75 11.35 -0.21
CA ILE A 102 -0.36 12.05 -1.45
C ILE A 102 1.00 12.73 -1.28
N PHE A 103 1.20 13.42 -0.15
CA PHE A 103 2.41 14.19 0.10
C PHE A 103 3.58 13.31 0.55
N ASN A 104 3.31 12.20 1.23
CA ASN A 104 4.31 11.27 1.75
C ASN A 104 4.13 9.86 1.17
N PHE A 105 4.01 9.77 -0.17
CA PHE A 105 3.71 8.50 -0.83
C PHE A 105 4.85 7.50 -0.67
N GLU A 106 6.09 7.97 -0.60
CA GLU A 106 7.30 7.20 -0.33
C GLU A 106 7.24 6.54 1.06
N LYS A 107 6.83 7.29 2.10
CA LYS A 107 6.63 6.71 3.44
C LYS A 107 5.51 5.67 3.42
N ALA A 108 4.43 5.90 2.68
CA ALA A 108 3.37 4.90 2.51
C ALA A 108 3.88 3.61 1.81
N TYR A 109 4.81 3.72 0.85
CA TYR A 109 5.48 2.55 0.27
C TYR A 109 6.40 1.85 1.27
N PHE A 110 7.16 2.58 2.08
CA PHE A 110 8.02 1.97 3.11
C PHE A 110 7.21 1.20 4.15
N ILE A 111 6.10 1.79 4.62
CA ILE A 111 5.19 1.10 5.54
C ILE A 111 4.61 -0.17 4.89
N LEU A 112 4.24 -0.09 3.61
CA LEU A 112 3.72 -1.24 2.88
C LEU A 112 4.78 -2.33 2.70
N ASP A 113 6.03 -1.96 2.44
CA ASP A 113 7.12 -2.89 2.18
C ASP A 113 7.63 -3.55 3.47
N GLU A 114 7.56 -2.88 4.61
CA GLU A 114 7.85 -3.48 5.92
C GLU A 114 6.72 -4.44 6.37
N PHE A 115 5.50 -4.22 5.90
CA PHE A 115 4.36 -5.06 6.21
C PHE A 115 4.20 -6.26 5.26
N LEU A 116 4.41 -6.04 3.95
CA LEU A 116 4.20 -7.02 2.89
C LEU A 116 5.43 -7.16 2.00
N MET A 117 5.88 -8.39 1.83
CA MET A 117 7.01 -8.71 0.96
C MET A 117 6.67 -9.86 0.02
N GLY A 118 7.01 -9.71 -1.27
CA GLY A 118 6.72 -10.74 -2.28
C GLY A 118 5.23 -11.04 -2.47
N GLY A 119 4.35 -10.18 -1.96
CA GLY A 119 2.91 -10.37 -1.98
C GLY A 119 2.35 -11.10 -0.77
N GLU A 120 3.18 -11.43 0.22
CA GLU A 120 2.76 -12.12 1.44
C GLU A 120 3.04 -11.25 2.67
N ILE A 121 2.39 -11.58 3.79
CA ILE A 121 2.60 -10.87 5.06
C ILE A 121 4.00 -11.21 5.59
N GLN A 122 4.82 -10.20 5.79
CA GLN A 122 6.16 -10.34 6.38
C GLN A 122 6.08 -10.36 7.92
N ASP A 123 5.39 -9.38 8.51
CA ASP A 123 5.22 -9.27 9.95
C ASP A 123 3.74 -9.08 10.31
N THR A 124 3.27 -9.89 11.26
CA THR A 124 1.90 -9.85 11.77
C THR A 124 1.75 -8.91 12.97
N SER A 125 2.84 -8.42 13.55
CA SER A 125 2.87 -7.52 14.70
C SER A 125 2.86 -6.06 14.25
N LYS A 126 1.76 -5.33 14.55
CA LYS A 126 1.72 -3.87 14.35
C LYS A 126 2.88 -3.14 15.02
N LYS A 127 3.26 -3.60 16.22
CA LYS A 127 4.35 -2.98 16.99
C LYS A 127 5.72 -3.27 16.36
N GLY A 128 5.89 -4.45 15.76
CA GLY A 128 7.13 -4.82 15.07
C GLY A 128 7.35 -3.92 13.86
N VAL A 129 6.37 -3.89 12.96
CA VAL A 129 6.38 -3.05 11.75
C VAL A 129 6.65 -1.58 12.07
N LEU A 130 5.90 -0.98 13.01
CA LEU A 130 6.07 0.44 13.35
C LEU A 130 7.45 0.74 13.93
N LYS A 131 7.99 -0.16 14.76
CA LYS A 131 9.34 0.02 15.32
C LYS A 131 10.41 -0.04 14.23
N ALA A 132 10.26 -0.94 13.26
CA ALA A 132 11.18 -1.04 12.13
C ALA A 132 11.15 0.23 11.26
N ILE A 133 9.96 0.78 11.00
CA ILE A 133 9.81 2.05 10.28
C ILE A 133 10.45 3.20 11.05
N GLU A 134 10.18 3.33 12.36
CA GLU A 134 10.80 4.37 13.20
C GLU A 134 12.34 4.29 13.20
N GLN A 135 12.90 3.07 13.23
CA GLN A 135 14.34 2.86 13.13
C GLN A 135 14.90 3.25 11.75
N ALA A 136 14.18 2.94 10.67
CA ALA A 136 14.57 3.33 9.33
C ALA A 136 14.53 4.85 9.13
N ASP A 137 13.54 5.54 9.70
CA ASP A 137 13.45 6.99 9.65
C ASP A 137 14.62 7.66 10.39
N LEU A 138 14.99 7.16 11.58
CA LEU A 138 16.14 7.68 12.34
C LEU A 138 17.46 7.53 11.56
N LEU A 139 17.67 6.39 10.90
CA LEU A 139 18.86 6.18 10.07
C LEU A 139 18.88 7.14 8.87
N GLN A 140 17.73 7.36 8.24
CA GLN A 140 17.63 8.32 7.13
C GLN A 140 17.96 9.75 7.58
N GLU A 141 17.52 10.15 8.78
CA GLU A 141 17.84 11.46 9.36
C GLU A 141 19.33 11.61 9.72
N GLU A 142 19.99 10.54 10.18
CA GLU A 142 21.44 10.53 10.45
C GLU A 142 22.26 10.72 9.16
N ASP A 143 21.87 10.04 8.08
CA ASP A 143 22.52 10.13 6.77
C ASP A 143 22.34 11.52 6.13
N GLU A 144 21.20 12.17 6.33
CA GLU A 144 20.91 13.53 5.82
C GLU A 144 21.51 14.65 6.70
N SER A 145 22.19 14.32 7.80
CA SER A 145 22.76 15.32 8.71
C SER A 145 23.88 16.14 8.05
N PRO A 146 24.05 17.44 8.35
CA PRO A 146 25.11 18.24 7.75
C PRO A 146 26.51 17.65 8.01
N ARG A 147 26.67 16.89 9.11
CA ARG A 147 27.94 16.30 9.51
C ARG A 147 28.32 15.11 8.63
N SER A 148 27.39 14.22 8.31
CA SER A 148 27.62 13.11 7.37
C SER A 148 27.92 13.64 5.98
N VAL A 149 27.19 14.65 5.50
CA VAL A 149 27.43 15.28 4.20
C VAL A 149 28.79 15.97 4.14
N LEU A 150 29.20 16.67 5.20
CA LEU A 150 30.53 17.29 5.27
C LEU A 150 31.67 16.27 5.35
N GLU A 151 31.48 15.15 6.06
CA GLU A 151 32.41 14.02 6.09
C GLU A 151 32.53 13.35 4.70
N GLU A 152 31.42 13.12 3.99
CA GLU A 152 31.42 12.60 2.62
C GLU A 152 32.07 13.55 1.61
N MET A 153 31.91 14.87 1.80
CA MET A 153 32.56 15.89 0.97
C MET A 153 34.04 16.11 1.32
N GLY A 154 34.57 15.43 2.34
CA GLY A 154 35.95 15.57 2.80
C GLY A 154 36.25 16.94 3.42
N LEU A 155 35.24 17.60 3.99
CA LEU A 155 35.32 18.95 4.56
C LEU A 155 35.30 18.97 6.10
N ALA A 156 35.33 17.79 6.74
CA ALA A 156 35.33 17.61 8.20
C ALA A 156 36.72 17.20 8.74
#